data_AF-A0A8S3Y6M6-F1
#
_entry.id   AF-A0A8S3Y6M6-F1
#
_cell.length_a   1.000
_cell.length_b   1.000
_cell.length_c   1.000
_cell.angle_alpha   90.00
_cell.angle_beta   90.00
_cell.angle_gamma   90.00
#
_symmetry.space_group_name_H-M   'P 1'
#
loop_
_entity.id
_entity.type
_entity.pdbx_description
1 polymer ?
#
loop_
_entity_poly.entity_id
_entity_poly.type
_entity_poly.pdbx_seq_one_letter_code
_entity_poly.pdbx_strand_id
1 'polypeptide(L)'
;MPKRSLKNILINNLTSRSRDSSQEHFEDNRHQTQTGQVSQTSHSENSFQESLHENSQASACPTRTAKRAAQRVATENDEQRERRLQDSRRRAAQRIVTENEEQREYRLEEQRHRDRRRRKWIKYSYNQNKILAEQYTGVTSFLNQLAEKKNATVCEKIILPSYFPGSTRYYTEILEDAMAIVLRFGSPNFFITMTSYPNRPEIKQALQIHLEDKTILQQLPKDRPDIVARVAKFKFDQIIKDLDKKQVFGKVSAFVYSIKFQKRGLPHMHLLIIMTPGDKIHQVEKLDDLISSEIPQNDD
;
A
#
# COMPACT_ATOMS: atom_id res chain seq x y z
N MET A 1 29.33 24.43 -6.06
CA MET A 1 27.93 24.47 -6.54
C MET A 1 27.07 25.11 -5.47
N PRO A 2 26.19 26.08 -5.78
CA PRO A 2 25.41 26.75 -4.76
C PRO A 2 24.43 25.75 -4.15
N LYS A 3 24.52 25.57 -2.82
CA LYS A 3 23.63 24.72 -2.03
C LYS A 3 22.20 25.24 -2.19
N ARG A 4 21.39 24.61 -3.04
CA ARG A 4 19.94 24.84 -3.04
C ARG A 4 19.46 24.47 -1.64
N SER A 5 18.83 25.41 -0.94
CA SER A 5 18.29 25.19 0.41
C SER A 5 17.46 23.91 0.45
N LEU A 6 17.70 23.04 1.44
CA LEU A 6 17.00 21.77 1.65
C LEU A 6 15.47 21.96 1.73
N LYS A 7 15.05 23.12 2.25
CA LYS A 7 13.67 23.63 2.25
C LYS A 7 13.04 23.63 0.85
N ASN A 8 13.78 24.08 -0.17
CA ASN A 8 13.28 24.17 -1.54
C ASN A 8 13.14 22.81 -2.21
N ILE A 9 13.87 21.77 -1.79
CA ILE A 9 13.75 20.43 -2.38
C ILE A 9 12.46 19.76 -1.91
N LEU A 10 12.20 19.78 -0.59
CA LEU A 10 10.99 19.18 -0.03
C LEU A 10 9.75 19.98 -0.43
N ILE A 11 9.79 21.31 -0.35
CA ILE A 11 8.67 22.17 -0.76
C ILE A 11 8.42 22.01 -2.25
N ASN A 12 9.42 22.05 -3.13
CA ASN A 12 9.17 21.85 -4.56
C ASN A 12 8.65 20.43 -4.87
N ASN A 13 9.05 19.36 -4.20
CA ASN A 13 8.40 18.06 -4.44
C ASN A 13 6.96 18.00 -3.90
N LEU A 14 6.67 18.81 -2.88
CA LEU A 14 5.34 19.03 -2.31
C LEU A 14 4.52 20.12 -3.00
N THR A 15 5.06 20.98 -3.88
CA THR A 15 4.36 22.14 -4.49
C THR A 15 4.66 22.40 -5.97
N SER A 16 5.67 21.77 -6.58
CA SER A 16 6.07 22.07 -7.96
C SER A 16 5.17 21.41 -9.01
N ARG A 17 4.71 22.26 -9.93
CA ARG A 17 4.25 21.92 -11.29
C ARG A 17 5.36 21.15 -12.01
N SER A 18 4.98 20.07 -12.68
CA SER A 18 5.86 19.30 -13.55
C SER A 18 6.61 20.21 -14.53
N ARG A 19 7.94 20.18 -14.49
CA ARG A 19 8.75 20.47 -15.66
C ARG A 19 9.56 19.21 -15.98
N ASP A 20 9.34 18.74 -17.20
CA ASP A 20 10.02 17.61 -17.82
C ASP A 20 11.54 17.70 -17.70
N SER A 21 12.14 16.55 -17.40
CA SER A 21 13.44 16.15 -17.95
C SER A 21 13.53 14.62 -17.93
N SER A 22 13.07 14.06 -19.05
CA SER A 22 13.55 12.91 -19.82
C SER A 22 14.35 11.78 -19.15
N GLN A 23 13.84 10.57 -19.40
CA GLN A 23 14.56 9.30 -19.67
C GLN A 23 15.69 8.87 -18.73
N GLU A 24 15.40 7.87 -17.88
CA GLU A 24 16.31 6.75 -17.62
C GLU A 24 15.54 5.56 -17.00
N HIS A 25 16.06 4.35 -17.26
CA HIS A 25 15.47 3.01 -17.20
C HIS A 25 14.36 2.70 -16.17
N PHE A 26 13.23 2.24 -16.71
CA PHE A 26 12.14 1.55 -15.99
C PHE A 26 12.40 0.04 -16.02
N GLU A 27 12.85 -0.52 -14.90
CA GLU A 27 12.73 -1.95 -14.61
C GLU A 27 11.82 -2.19 -13.40
N ASP A 28 11.16 -3.33 -13.47
CA ASP A 28 9.97 -3.81 -12.79
C ASP A 28 9.77 -3.48 -11.30
N ASN A 29 8.54 -3.09 -10.97
CA ASN A 29 7.95 -3.33 -9.64
C ASN A 29 6.45 -3.65 -9.77
N ARG A 30 6.17 -4.86 -10.23
CA ARG A 30 4.81 -5.43 -10.28
C ARG A 30 4.56 -6.30 -9.06
N HIS A 31 3.40 -6.06 -8.44
CA HIS A 31 2.80 -6.73 -7.26
C HIS A 31 2.99 -6.06 -5.90
N GLN A 32 2.34 -4.91 -5.69
CA GLN A 32 2.24 -4.30 -4.36
C GLN A 32 0.88 -3.62 -4.13
N THR A 33 -0.17 -4.40 -3.81
CA THR A 33 -1.15 -3.92 -2.82
C THR A 33 -0.47 -4.03 -1.47
N GLN A 34 0.14 -2.93 -1.04
CA GLN A 34 0.95 -2.91 0.18
C GLN A 34 0.38 -2.01 1.23
N THR A 35 -0.16 -2.66 2.24
CA THR A 35 0.06 -2.26 3.62
C THR A 35 1.34 -3.01 4.09
N GLY A 36 2.26 -2.32 4.77
CA GLY A 36 3.45 -2.95 5.39
C GLY A 36 4.69 -3.13 4.50
N GLN A 37 5.25 -2.03 4.00
CA GLN A 37 6.68 -1.86 3.65
C GLN A 37 7.65 -1.98 4.82
N VAL A 38 8.22 -3.16 5.06
CA VAL A 38 9.51 -3.28 5.76
C VAL A 38 10.60 -3.43 4.71
N SER A 39 11.39 -2.37 4.49
CA SER A 39 12.53 -2.37 3.56
C SER A 39 13.83 -2.42 4.35
N GLN A 40 14.63 -3.46 4.19
CA GLN A 40 16.03 -3.49 4.65
C GLN A 40 16.95 -3.09 3.49
N THR A 41 17.90 -2.18 3.72
CA THR A 41 19.04 -1.94 2.83
C THR A 41 20.33 -2.14 3.62
N SER A 42 20.95 -3.30 3.50
CA SER A 42 22.33 -3.53 3.94
C SER A 42 23.12 -4.18 2.81
N HIS A 43 24.15 -3.48 2.35
CA HIS A 43 25.19 -4.02 1.48
C HIS A 43 26.01 -5.08 2.23
N SER A 44 25.81 -6.34 1.88
CA SER A 44 26.82 -7.42 1.93
C SER A 44 26.29 -8.62 1.14
N GLU A 45 26.80 -8.80 -0.07
CA GLU A 45 26.59 -9.98 -0.90
C GLU A 45 27.29 -11.20 -0.27
N ASN A 46 26.73 -12.39 -0.53
CA ASN A 46 27.20 -13.74 -0.22
C ASN A 46 26.80 -14.34 1.14
N SER A 47 25.59 -14.93 1.21
CA SER A 47 25.31 -16.19 1.94
C SER A 47 23.83 -16.64 1.85
N PHE A 48 23.12 -16.37 0.74
CA PHE A 48 21.68 -16.66 0.64
C PHE A 48 21.29 -17.39 -0.66
N GLN A 49 22.03 -18.43 -1.04
CA GLN A 49 21.71 -19.24 -2.24
C GLN A 49 21.33 -20.70 -1.96
N GLU A 50 21.43 -21.21 -0.73
CA GLU A 50 21.18 -22.66 -0.47
C GLU A 50 19.79 -23.02 0.05
N SER A 51 18.90 -22.07 0.37
CA SER A 51 17.59 -22.37 0.97
C SER A 51 16.38 -22.31 0.01
N LEU A 52 16.60 -21.99 -1.27
CA LEU A 52 15.52 -21.78 -2.25
C LEU A 52 15.04 -23.05 -2.97
N HIS A 53 15.65 -24.22 -2.72
CA HIS A 53 15.37 -25.41 -3.52
C HIS A 53 14.22 -26.31 -3.05
N GLU A 54 13.69 -26.16 -1.83
CA GLU A 54 12.70 -27.13 -1.30
C GLU A 54 11.24 -26.67 -1.21
N ASN A 55 10.91 -25.39 -1.45
CA ASN A 55 9.54 -24.87 -1.27
C ASN A 55 8.71 -24.65 -2.55
N SER A 56 9.09 -25.25 -3.68
CA SER A 56 8.40 -25.01 -4.97
C SER A 56 7.13 -25.84 -5.23
N GLN A 57 6.76 -26.78 -4.37
CA GLN A 57 5.72 -27.78 -4.68
C GLN A 57 4.42 -27.64 -3.86
N ALA A 58 3.77 -26.47 -3.82
CA ALA A 58 2.35 -26.39 -3.43
C ALA A 58 1.61 -25.09 -3.80
N SER A 59 2.03 -24.33 -4.82
CA SER A 59 1.22 -23.21 -5.32
C SER A 59 0.44 -23.65 -6.55
N ALA A 60 -0.89 -23.55 -6.50
CA ALA A 60 -1.74 -23.86 -7.64
C ALA A 60 -1.29 -23.01 -8.84
N CYS A 61 -0.74 -23.68 -9.85
CA CYS A 61 -0.16 -23.03 -11.02
C CYS A 61 -1.24 -22.19 -11.72
N PRO A 62 -1.02 -20.87 -11.96
CA PRO A 62 -2.03 -20.06 -12.63
C PRO A 62 -2.36 -20.66 -14.00
N THR A 63 -3.66 -20.70 -14.34
CA THR A 63 -4.12 -21.24 -15.62
C THR A 63 -3.37 -20.58 -16.77
N ARG A 64 -3.18 -21.30 -17.89
CA ARG A 64 -2.45 -20.78 -19.06
C ARG A 64 -2.98 -19.41 -19.53
N THR A 65 -4.27 -19.18 -19.35
CA THR A 65 -4.96 -17.91 -19.60
C THR A 65 -4.57 -16.82 -18.60
N ALA A 66 -4.52 -17.11 -17.30
CA ALA A 66 -4.11 -16.17 -16.26
C ALA A 66 -2.63 -15.77 -16.41
N LYS A 67 -1.75 -16.72 -16.74
CA LYS A 67 -0.34 -16.43 -17.05
C LYS A 67 -0.18 -15.50 -18.25
N ARG A 68 -0.90 -15.76 -19.34
CA ARG A 68 -0.91 -14.90 -20.53
C ARG A 68 -1.46 -13.51 -20.25
N ALA A 69 -2.51 -13.40 -19.43
CA ALA A 69 -3.07 -12.11 -19.02
C ALA A 69 -2.07 -11.31 -18.16
N ALA A 70 -1.44 -11.97 -17.18
CA ALA A 70 -0.40 -11.35 -16.36
C ALA A 70 0.80 -10.89 -17.19
N GLN A 71 1.24 -11.70 -18.16
CA GLN A 71 2.33 -11.36 -19.06
C GLN A 71 1.99 -10.21 -20.02
N ARG A 72 0.74 -10.14 -20.52
CA ARG A 72 0.27 -8.98 -21.31
C ARG A 72 0.23 -7.69 -20.49
N VAL A 73 -0.24 -7.77 -19.24
CA VAL A 73 -0.18 -6.65 -18.29
C VAL A 73 1.27 -6.37 -17.90
N ALA A 74 2.17 -7.35 -18.05
CA ALA A 74 3.60 -7.18 -17.82
C ALA A 74 4.28 -6.39 -18.96
N THR A 75 3.86 -6.59 -20.20
CA THR A 75 4.53 -6.01 -21.37
C THR A 75 3.82 -4.81 -21.99
N GLU A 76 2.71 -4.35 -21.40
CA GLU A 76 1.94 -3.21 -21.93
C GLU A 76 2.71 -1.90 -21.78
N ASN A 77 2.63 -1.06 -22.82
CA ASN A 77 3.08 0.34 -22.75
C ASN A 77 2.01 1.22 -22.09
N ASP A 78 2.39 2.44 -21.69
CA ASP A 78 1.49 3.32 -20.92
C ASP A 78 0.19 3.67 -21.65
N GLU A 79 0.22 3.82 -22.97
CA GLU A 79 -1.00 4.06 -23.75
C GLU A 79 -1.92 2.84 -23.82
N GLN A 80 -1.36 1.63 -24.02
CA GLN A 80 -2.14 0.39 -24.01
C GLN A 80 -2.75 0.15 -22.63
N ARG A 81 -1.99 0.46 -21.58
CA ARG A 81 -2.44 0.40 -20.20
C ARG A 81 -3.60 1.36 -19.94
N GLU A 82 -3.48 2.62 -20.37
CA GLU A 82 -4.54 3.60 -20.15
C GLU A 82 -5.80 3.24 -20.94
N ARG A 83 -5.68 2.80 -22.20
CA ARG A 83 -6.81 2.28 -22.99
C ARG A 83 -7.50 1.10 -22.29
N ARG A 84 -6.73 0.11 -21.81
CA ARG A 84 -7.28 -1.05 -21.08
C ARG A 84 -7.99 -0.64 -19.80
N LEU A 85 -7.40 0.29 -19.04
CA LEU A 85 -8.00 0.83 -17.83
C LEU A 85 -9.27 1.63 -18.15
N GLN A 86 -9.27 2.43 -19.21
CA GLN A 86 -10.43 3.20 -19.67
C GLN A 86 -11.58 2.27 -20.11
N ASP A 87 -11.30 1.20 -20.85
CA ASP A 87 -12.29 0.18 -21.19
C ASP A 87 -12.80 -0.58 -19.97
N SER A 88 -11.93 -0.87 -19.00
CA SER A 88 -12.33 -1.48 -17.74
C SER A 88 -13.25 -0.55 -16.95
N ARG A 89 -12.94 0.75 -16.91
CA ARG A 89 -13.74 1.80 -16.26
C ARG A 89 -15.09 1.95 -16.95
N ARG A 90 -15.13 2.04 -18.29
CA ARG A 90 -16.36 2.14 -19.09
C ARG A 90 -17.29 0.96 -18.82
N ARG A 91 -16.75 -0.26 -18.85
CA ARG A 91 -17.53 -1.47 -18.55
C ARG A 91 -18.02 -1.50 -17.10
N ALA A 92 -17.23 -1.03 -16.13
CA ALA A 92 -17.66 -0.96 -14.74
C ALA A 92 -18.78 0.07 -14.53
N ALA A 93 -18.64 1.26 -15.12
CA ALA A 93 -19.65 2.32 -15.04
C ALA A 93 -20.96 1.91 -15.74
N GLN A 94 -20.88 1.37 -16.96
CA GLN A 94 -22.06 0.85 -17.66
C GLN A 94 -22.76 -0.23 -16.85
N ARG A 95 -22.01 -1.17 -16.25
CA ARG A 95 -22.61 -2.19 -15.38
C ARG A 95 -23.34 -1.61 -14.18
N ILE A 96 -22.81 -0.59 -13.51
CA ILE A 96 -23.51 0.02 -12.36
C ILE A 96 -24.84 0.66 -12.81
N VAL A 97 -24.89 1.22 -14.01
CA VAL A 97 -26.08 1.89 -14.55
C VAL A 97 -27.12 0.91 -15.11
N THR A 98 -26.69 -0.20 -15.71
CA THR A 98 -27.57 -1.14 -16.43
C THR A 98 -27.87 -2.42 -15.66
N GLU A 99 -27.29 -2.62 -14.48
CA GLU A 99 -27.45 -3.87 -13.74
C GLU A 99 -28.80 -3.92 -13.01
N ASN A 100 -29.55 -4.99 -13.28
CA ASN A 100 -30.78 -5.31 -12.57
C ASN A 100 -30.47 -6.05 -11.24
N GLU A 101 -31.43 -6.07 -10.33
CA GLU A 101 -31.28 -6.68 -8.99
C GLU A 101 -30.80 -8.14 -9.03
N GLU A 102 -31.32 -8.96 -9.95
CA GLU A 102 -30.92 -10.37 -10.08
C GLU A 102 -29.45 -10.53 -10.51
N GLN A 103 -28.98 -9.70 -11.43
CA GLN A 103 -27.59 -9.69 -11.89
C GLN A 103 -26.66 -9.23 -10.76
N ARG A 104 -27.11 -8.28 -9.95
CA ARG A 104 -26.40 -7.83 -8.76
C ARG A 104 -26.28 -8.94 -7.72
N GLU A 105 -27.36 -9.65 -7.42
CA GLU A 105 -27.34 -10.77 -6.48
C GLU A 105 -26.45 -11.91 -6.97
N TYR A 106 -26.55 -12.29 -8.25
CA TYR A 106 -25.66 -13.30 -8.85
C TYR A 106 -24.18 -12.95 -8.67
N ARG A 107 -23.82 -11.68 -8.91
CA ARG A 107 -22.44 -11.22 -8.75
C ARG A 107 -21.99 -11.22 -7.27
N LEU A 108 -22.85 -10.77 -6.36
CA LEU A 108 -22.59 -10.85 -4.93
C LEU A 108 -22.41 -12.30 -4.49
N GLU A 109 -23.21 -13.21 -5.02
CA GLU A 109 -23.08 -14.63 -4.78
C GLU A 109 -21.77 -15.21 -5.33
N GLU A 110 -21.34 -14.82 -6.54
CA GLU A 110 -20.01 -15.18 -7.05
C GLU A 110 -18.87 -14.66 -6.16
N GLN A 111 -19.01 -13.45 -5.61
CA GLN A 111 -18.06 -12.91 -4.64
C GLN A 111 -18.05 -13.72 -3.35
N ARG A 112 -19.22 -14.03 -2.77
CA ARG A 112 -19.35 -14.92 -1.61
C ARG A 112 -18.72 -16.29 -1.89
N HIS A 113 -18.89 -16.83 -3.11
CA HIS A 113 -18.28 -18.09 -3.53
C HIS A 113 -16.75 -18.01 -3.62
N ARG A 114 -16.20 -16.93 -4.17
CA ARG A 114 -14.74 -16.68 -4.20
C ARG A 114 -14.18 -16.57 -2.79
N ASP A 115 -14.85 -15.85 -1.91
CA ASP A 115 -14.44 -15.71 -0.51
C ASP A 115 -14.52 -17.04 0.24
N ARG A 116 -15.58 -17.84 0.01
CA ARG A 116 -15.72 -19.19 0.56
C ARG A 116 -14.61 -20.12 0.09
N ARG A 117 -14.25 -20.09 -1.20
CA ARG A 117 -13.12 -20.84 -1.76
C ARG A 117 -11.79 -20.39 -1.13
N ARG A 118 -11.57 -19.09 -0.96
CA ARG A 118 -10.38 -18.55 -0.30
C ARG A 118 -10.27 -19.02 1.15
N ARG A 119 -11.37 -19.02 1.91
CA ARG A 119 -11.42 -19.55 3.29
C ARG A 119 -11.11 -21.03 3.34
N LYS A 120 -11.73 -21.85 2.47
CA LYS A 120 -11.42 -23.28 2.35
C LYS A 120 -9.95 -23.51 2.03
N TRP A 121 -9.39 -22.74 1.08
CA TRP A 121 -7.98 -22.83 0.75
C TRP A 121 -7.08 -22.49 1.93
N ILE A 122 -7.37 -21.44 2.70
CA ILE A 122 -6.63 -21.10 3.93
C ILE A 122 -6.72 -22.24 4.95
N LYS A 123 -7.91 -22.83 5.15
CA LYS A 123 -8.11 -23.95 6.07
C LYS A 123 -7.25 -25.16 5.71
N TYR A 124 -7.27 -25.57 4.43
CA TYR A 124 -6.60 -26.80 4.00
C TYR A 124 -5.10 -26.60 3.72
N SER A 125 -4.69 -25.44 3.23
CA SER A 125 -3.29 -25.20 2.83
C SER A 125 -2.38 -24.82 4.00
N TYR A 126 -2.95 -24.25 5.08
CA TYR A 126 -2.17 -23.88 6.26
C TYR A 126 -2.22 -24.89 7.40
N ASN A 127 -2.75 -26.09 7.14
CA ASN A 127 -2.85 -27.22 8.07
C ASN A 127 -3.12 -26.72 9.50
N GLN A 128 -4.34 -26.25 9.77
CA GLN A 128 -4.71 -25.57 11.03
C GLN A 128 -4.28 -26.34 12.29
N ASN A 129 -4.06 -27.65 12.18
CA ASN A 129 -3.51 -28.52 13.22
C ASN A 129 -2.04 -28.19 13.56
N LYS A 130 -1.21 -27.79 12.60
CA LYS A 130 0.20 -27.40 12.78
C LYS A 130 0.38 -26.05 13.50
N ILE A 131 -0.52 -25.10 13.29
CA ILE A 131 -0.50 -23.80 13.98
C ILE A 131 -1.14 -23.84 15.37
N LEU A 132 -1.33 -25.05 15.91
CA LEU A 132 -1.91 -25.32 17.23
C LEU A 132 -3.23 -24.58 17.43
N ALA A 133 -4.10 -24.55 16.40
CA ALA A 133 -5.42 -23.93 16.53
C ALA A 133 -6.24 -24.52 17.70
N GLU A 134 -5.93 -25.76 18.07
CA GLU A 134 -6.43 -26.49 19.24
C GLU A 134 -6.07 -25.84 20.57
N GLN A 135 -4.96 -25.08 20.69
CA GLN A 135 -4.61 -24.39 21.95
C GLN A 135 -5.57 -23.24 22.30
N TYR A 136 -6.42 -22.82 21.36
CA TYR A 136 -7.50 -21.88 21.64
C TYR A 136 -8.80 -22.57 22.09
N THR A 137 -8.73 -23.83 22.54
CA THR A 137 -9.86 -24.60 23.10
C THR A 137 -10.66 -23.80 24.12
N GLY A 138 -10.00 -23.06 25.02
CA GLY A 138 -10.68 -22.23 26.03
C GLY A 138 -11.55 -21.11 25.46
N VAL A 139 -11.14 -20.51 24.33
CA VAL A 139 -11.97 -19.50 23.63
C VAL A 139 -13.11 -20.19 22.90
N THR A 140 -12.87 -21.36 22.31
CA THR A 140 -13.89 -22.13 21.60
C THR A 140 -14.95 -22.67 22.56
N SER A 141 -14.56 -23.17 23.74
CA SER A 141 -15.48 -23.66 24.77
C SER A 141 -16.34 -22.55 25.33
N PHE A 142 -15.76 -21.37 25.60
CA PHE A 142 -16.51 -20.19 26.03
C PHE A 142 -17.54 -19.74 24.97
N LEU A 143 -17.14 -19.72 23.70
CA LEU A 143 -18.05 -19.37 22.59
C LEU A 143 -19.19 -20.39 22.44
N ASN A 144 -18.90 -21.68 22.58
CA ASN A 144 -19.91 -22.73 22.54
C ASN A 144 -20.91 -22.59 23.69
N GLN A 145 -20.45 -22.33 24.91
CA GLN A 145 -21.31 -22.09 26.07
C GLN A 145 -22.21 -20.85 25.88
N LEU A 146 -21.67 -19.78 25.30
CA LEU A 146 -22.42 -18.57 24.98
C LEU A 146 -23.48 -18.80 23.90
N ALA A 147 -23.16 -19.64 22.93
CA ALA A 147 -24.04 -19.99 21.82
C ALA A 147 -25.19 -20.88 22.28
N GLU A 148 -24.92 -21.88 23.13
CA GLU A 148 -25.94 -22.69 23.82
C GLU A 148 -26.89 -21.80 24.61
N LYS A 149 -26.37 -20.86 25.41
CA LYS A 149 -27.19 -19.92 26.20
C LYS A 149 -28.08 -19.01 25.33
N LYS A 150 -27.71 -18.80 24.06
CA LYS A 150 -28.42 -17.92 23.12
C LYS A 150 -29.16 -18.67 22.00
N ASN A 151 -29.24 -20.01 22.05
CA ASN A 151 -29.76 -20.84 20.96
C ASN A 151 -29.16 -20.47 19.58
N ALA A 152 -27.86 -20.19 19.54
CA ALA A 152 -27.13 -19.86 18.32
C ALA A 152 -26.15 -20.99 17.95
N THR A 153 -25.81 -21.09 16.67
CA THR A 153 -24.75 -21.98 16.18
C THR A 153 -23.43 -21.22 16.07
N VAL A 154 -22.37 -21.76 16.66
CA VAL A 154 -21.02 -21.19 16.50
C VAL A 154 -20.52 -21.47 15.09
N CYS A 155 -20.26 -20.42 14.32
CA CYS A 155 -19.61 -20.54 13.02
C CYS A 155 -18.19 -21.11 13.16
N GLU A 156 -17.75 -21.84 12.14
CA GLU A 156 -16.42 -22.46 12.10
C GLU A 156 -15.29 -21.43 12.30
N LYS A 157 -14.42 -21.68 13.29
CA LYS A 157 -13.26 -20.84 13.59
C LYS A 157 -12.12 -21.13 12.61
N ILE A 158 -11.70 -20.12 11.86
CA ILE A 158 -10.52 -20.19 11.00
C ILE A 158 -9.51 -19.18 11.53
N ILE A 159 -8.31 -19.64 11.89
CA ILE A 159 -7.25 -18.72 12.26
C ILE A 159 -6.59 -18.22 10.99
N LEU A 160 -6.64 -16.90 10.82
CA LEU A 160 -6.01 -16.24 9.69
C LEU A 160 -4.49 -16.25 9.88
N PRO A 161 -3.74 -16.63 8.83
CA PRO A 161 -2.28 -16.64 8.87
C PRO A 161 -1.71 -15.22 8.76
N SER A 162 -0.43 -15.06 9.08
CA SER A 162 0.22 -13.75 9.18
C SER A 162 0.36 -13.02 7.83
N TYR A 163 0.47 -13.72 6.70
CA TYR A 163 0.42 -13.08 5.38
C TYR A 163 -0.97 -12.54 4.99
N PHE A 164 -2.03 -12.78 5.78
CA PHE A 164 -3.36 -12.26 5.50
C PHE A 164 -3.49 -10.83 6.02
N PRO A 165 -3.55 -9.80 5.15
CA PRO A 165 -3.62 -8.41 5.61
C PRO A 165 -4.88 -8.16 6.42
N GLY A 166 -4.72 -7.54 7.59
CA GLY A 166 -5.81 -7.26 8.53
C GLY A 166 -6.05 -8.35 9.57
N SER A 167 -5.35 -9.49 9.50
CA SER A 167 -5.39 -10.47 10.60
C SER A 167 -4.60 -9.98 11.82
N THR A 168 -4.92 -10.49 13.01
CA THR A 168 -4.15 -10.19 14.22
C THR A 168 -2.68 -10.57 14.04
N ARG A 169 -2.40 -11.77 13.49
CA ARG A 169 -1.04 -12.26 13.27
C ARG A 169 -0.25 -11.40 12.29
N TYR A 170 -0.91 -10.89 11.25
CA TYR A 170 -0.30 -9.94 10.32
C TYR A 170 0.17 -8.66 11.02
N TYR A 171 -0.66 -8.10 11.90
CA TYR A 171 -0.28 -6.90 12.65
C TYR A 171 0.80 -7.17 13.69
N THR A 172 0.76 -8.36 14.34
CA THR A 172 1.81 -8.79 15.27
C THR A 172 3.16 -8.93 14.57
N GLU A 173 3.21 -9.63 13.43
CA GLU A 173 4.45 -9.82 12.65
C GLU A 173 5.03 -8.47 12.20
N ILE A 174 4.22 -7.57 11.64
CA ILE A 174 4.68 -6.23 11.24
C ILE A 174 5.21 -5.43 12.44
N LEU A 175 4.57 -5.55 13.60
CA LEU A 175 5.03 -4.87 14.81
C LEU A 175 6.36 -5.44 15.29
N GLU A 176 6.51 -6.76 15.32
CA GLU A 176 7.74 -7.45 15.70
C GLU A 176 8.89 -7.08 14.76
N ASP A 177 8.66 -7.05 13.45
CA ASP A 177 9.64 -6.60 12.45
C ASP A 177 10.08 -5.15 12.68
N ALA A 178 9.11 -4.26 12.92
CA ALA A 178 9.40 -2.85 13.20
C ALA A 178 10.22 -2.71 14.48
N MET A 179 9.89 -3.47 15.53
CA MET A 179 10.66 -3.48 16.79
C MET A 179 12.06 -4.05 16.60
N ALA A 180 12.23 -5.10 15.80
CA ALA A 180 13.53 -5.67 15.48
C ALA A 180 14.44 -4.65 14.77
N ILE A 181 13.89 -3.84 13.87
CA ILE A 181 14.61 -2.74 13.22
C ILE A 181 15.04 -1.69 14.24
N VAL A 182 14.14 -1.26 15.12
CA VAL A 182 14.47 -0.28 16.16
C VAL A 182 15.52 -0.82 17.14
N LEU A 183 15.44 -2.10 17.51
CA LEU A 183 16.46 -2.75 18.34
C LEU A 183 17.82 -2.81 17.66
N ARG A 184 17.86 -3.04 16.34
CA ARG A 184 19.10 -3.16 15.57
C ARG A 184 19.75 -1.80 15.29
N PHE A 185 18.97 -0.81 14.89
CA PHE A 185 19.48 0.47 14.39
C PHE A 185 19.33 1.63 15.40
N GLY A 186 18.63 1.40 16.51
CA GLY A 186 18.37 2.40 17.55
C GLY A 186 17.04 3.11 17.37
N SER A 187 16.78 4.07 18.26
CA SER A 187 15.54 4.84 18.25
C SER A 187 15.39 5.70 16.98
N PRO A 188 14.16 5.86 16.46
CA PRO A 188 13.88 6.79 15.37
C PRO A 188 14.24 8.24 15.72
N ASN A 189 14.74 8.97 14.72
CA ASN A 189 15.06 10.40 14.81
C ASN A 189 13.93 11.27 14.29
N PHE A 190 13.25 10.85 13.21
CA PHE A 190 12.13 11.58 12.64
C PHE A 190 10.87 10.74 12.63
N PHE A 191 9.75 11.41 12.95
CA PHE A 191 8.41 10.91 12.70
C PHE A 191 7.73 11.84 11.70
N ILE A 192 7.64 11.39 10.46
CA ILE A 192 7.05 12.14 9.35
C ILE A 192 5.66 11.61 9.10
N THR A 193 4.72 12.52 8.99
CA THR A 193 3.35 12.21 8.62
C THR A 193 3.00 12.91 7.32
N MET A 194 2.57 12.16 6.31
CA MET A 194 2.13 12.71 5.03
C MET A 194 0.66 12.36 4.77
N THR A 195 -0.15 13.39 4.56
CA THR A 195 -1.59 13.26 4.27
C THR A 195 -1.84 13.56 2.80
N SER A 196 -2.58 12.68 2.11
CA SER A 196 -3.06 12.96 0.76
C SER A 196 -4.08 14.11 0.79
N TYR A 197 -3.93 15.08 -0.10
CA TYR A 197 -4.89 16.18 -0.27
C TYR A 197 -5.61 16.04 -1.62
N PRO A 198 -6.94 15.88 -1.67
CA PRO A 198 -7.65 15.57 -2.91
C PRO A 198 -7.80 16.77 -3.86
N ASN A 199 -7.71 18.02 -3.37
CA ASN A 199 -7.88 19.21 -4.22
C ASN A 199 -6.58 19.60 -4.97
N ARG A 200 -5.59 18.72 -4.98
CA ARG A 200 -4.33 18.90 -5.72
C ARG A 200 -4.57 19.08 -7.22
N PRO A 201 -3.81 19.92 -7.91
CA PRO A 201 -3.99 20.16 -9.34
C PRO A 201 -3.78 18.89 -10.16
N GLU A 202 -2.81 18.03 -9.80
CA GLU A 202 -2.57 16.78 -10.53
C GLU A 202 -3.75 15.81 -10.41
N ILE A 203 -4.44 15.80 -9.25
CA ILE A 203 -5.65 14.99 -9.03
C ILE A 203 -6.82 15.60 -9.80
N LYS A 204 -7.02 16.92 -9.72
CA LYS A 204 -8.10 17.61 -10.46
C LYS A 204 -7.98 17.36 -11.96
N GLN A 205 -6.78 17.47 -12.53
CA GLN A 205 -6.49 17.19 -13.94
C GLN A 205 -6.77 15.71 -14.30
N ALA A 206 -6.30 14.77 -13.49
CA ALA A 206 -6.56 13.34 -13.73
C ALA A 206 -8.05 12.94 -13.62
N LEU A 207 -8.86 13.77 -12.97
CA LEU A 207 -10.31 13.60 -12.82
C LEU A 207 -11.12 14.30 -13.93
N GLN A 208 -10.47 14.98 -14.87
CA GLN A 208 -11.14 15.58 -16.03
C GLN A 208 -11.44 14.49 -17.06
N ILE A 209 -12.69 14.44 -17.50
CA ILE A 209 -13.11 13.63 -18.64
C ILE A 209 -13.35 14.59 -19.81
N HIS A 210 -12.57 14.42 -20.86
CA HIS A 210 -12.77 15.11 -22.14
C HIS A 210 -13.78 14.32 -22.97
N LEU A 211 -14.93 14.93 -23.24
CA LEU A 211 -15.96 14.35 -24.10
C LEU A 211 -15.71 14.69 -25.57
N GLU A 212 -16.36 13.95 -26.47
CA GLU A 212 -16.22 14.08 -27.93
C GLU A 212 -16.66 15.47 -28.44
N ASP A 213 -17.58 16.11 -27.72
CA ASP A 213 -18.07 17.47 -27.98
C ASP A 213 -17.16 18.58 -27.40
N LYS A 214 -15.96 18.22 -26.93
CA LYS A 214 -14.98 19.09 -26.25
C LYS A 214 -15.44 19.64 -24.90
N THR A 215 -16.53 19.14 -24.32
CA THR A 215 -16.89 19.50 -22.95
C THR A 215 -16.00 18.76 -21.94
N ILE A 216 -15.72 19.41 -20.81
CA ILE A 216 -14.93 18.83 -19.73
C ILE A 216 -15.85 18.55 -18.55
N LEU A 217 -16.03 17.27 -18.23
CA LEU A 217 -16.71 16.85 -17.01
C LEU A 217 -15.68 16.62 -15.90
N GLN A 218 -15.82 17.36 -14.79
CA GLN A 218 -14.97 17.21 -13.62
C GLN A 218 -15.56 16.18 -12.66
N GLN A 219 -14.91 15.02 -12.50
CA GLN A 219 -15.31 14.05 -11.49
C GLN A 219 -14.92 14.53 -10.08
N LEU A 220 -15.68 14.14 -9.06
CA LEU A 220 -15.28 14.41 -7.67
C LEU A 220 -14.25 13.36 -7.22
N PRO A 221 -13.27 13.74 -6.39
CA PRO A 221 -12.27 12.80 -5.86
C PRO A 221 -12.88 11.59 -5.15
N LYS A 222 -14.05 11.77 -4.52
CA LYS A 222 -14.82 10.70 -3.85
C LYS A 222 -15.39 9.66 -4.82
N ASP A 223 -15.64 10.04 -6.07
CA ASP A 223 -16.18 9.14 -7.10
C ASP A 223 -15.06 8.25 -7.68
N ARG A 224 -13.80 8.69 -7.55
CA ARG A 224 -12.60 8.02 -8.07
C ARG A 224 -11.47 7.95 -7.02
N PRO A 225 -11.72 7.25 -5.89
CA PRO A 225 -10.70 7.10 -4.84
C PRO A 225 -9.45 6.36 -5.33
N ASP A 226 -9.55 5.59 -6.41
CA ASP A 226 -8.42 4.92 -7.06
C ASP A 226 -7.40 5.89 -7.69
N ILE A 227 -7.84 7.05 -8.19
CA ILE A 227 -6.93 8.09 -8.71
C ILE A 227 -6.21 8.77 -7.54
N VAL A 228 -6.96 9.16 -6.51
CA VAL A 228 -6.40 9.79 -5.29
C VAL A 228 -5.36 8.86 -4.65
N ALA A 229 -5.67 7.57 -4.51
CA ALA A 229 -4.76 6.58 -3.94
C ALA A 229 -3.48 6.41 -4.77
N ARG A 230 -3.57 6.43 -6.11
CA ARG A 230 -2.40 6.32 -6.99
C ARG A 230 -1.50 7.53 -6.90
N VAL A 231 -2.07 8.74 -6.96
CA VAL A 231 -1.29 9.98 -6.82
C VAL A 231 -0.63 10.04 -5.44
N ALA A 232 -1.35 9.66 -4.38
CA ALA A 232 -0.76 9.54 -3.04
C ALA A 232 0.40 8.55 -3.00
N LYS A 233 0.26 7.36 -3.60
CA LYS A 233 1.35 6.37 -3.68
C LYS A 233 2.56 6.92 -4.40
N PHE A 234 2.39 7.63 -5.52
CA PHE A 234 3.51 8.26 -6.21
C PHE A 234 4.21 9.28 -5.31
N LYS A 235 3.47 10.11 -4.57
CA LYS A 235 4.09 11.06 -3.62
C LYS A 235 4.79 10.32 -2.46
N PHE A 236 4.21 9.24 -1.92
CA PHE A 236 4.86 8.39 -0.91
C PHE A 236 6.16 7.79 -1.43
N ASP A 237 6.20 7.31 -2.67
CA ASP A 237 7.41 6.75 -3.25
C ASP A 237 8.47 7.81 -3.52
N GLN A 238 8.05 9.01 -3.91
CA GLN A 238 8.98 10.13 -4.10
C GLN A 238 9.62 10.57 -2.78
N ILE A 239 8.85 10.70 -1.69
CA ILE A 239 9.44 11.10 -0.40
C ILE A 239 10.43 10.04 0.12
N ILE A 240 10.13 8.74 -0.05
CA ILE A 240 11.07 7.67 0.31
C ILE A 240 12.35 7.77 -0.53
N LYS A 241 12.24 8.00 -1.85
CA LYS A 241 13.40 8.20 -2.73
C LYS A 241 14.22 9.43 -2.33
N ASP A 242 13.57 10.54 -2.01
CA ASP A 242 14.25 11.76 -1.58
C ASP A 242 15.03 11.55 -0.28
N LEU A 243 14.45 10.81 0.67
CA LEU A 243 15.07 10.51 1.96
C LEU A 243 16.20 9.48 1.85
N ASP A 244 15.99 8.37 1.16
CA ASP A 244 16.96 7.27 1.07
C ASP A 244 18.05 7.52 0.02
N LYS A 245 17.66 7.92 -1.20
CA LYS A 245 18.58 8.07 -2.33
C LYS A 245 19.19 9.45 -2.43
N LYS A 246 18.36 10.51 -2.30
CA LYS A 246 18.86 11.88 -2.37
C LYS A 246 19.37 12.39 -1.01
N GLN A 247 19.15 11.64 0.06
CA GLN A 247 19.67 11.92 1.41
C GLN A 247 19.38 13.36 1.84
N VAL A 248 18.16 13.86 1.56
CA VAL A 248 17.79 15.26 1.82
C VAL A 248 17.93 15.65 3.30
N PHE A 249 17.84 14.69 4.22
CA PHE A 249 18.06 14.91 5.65
C PHE A 249 19.40 14.35 6.16
N GLY A 250 20.25 13.85 5.26
CA GLY A 250 21.43 13.05 5.57
C GLY A 250 21.19 11.55 5.31
N LYS A 251 22.18 10.72 5.65
CA LYS A 251 22.13 9.27 5.39
C LYS A 251 21.21 8.55 6.38
N VAL A 252 20.23 7.85 5.82
CA VAL A 252 19.29 7.00 6.55
C VAL A 252 19.93 5.61 6.79
N SER A 253 19.87 5.12 8.03
CA SER A 253 20.26 3.74 8.38
C SER A 253 19.14 2.75 8.12
N ALA A 254 17.91 3.14 8.50
CA ALA A 254 16.70 2.33 8.34
C ALA A 254 15.47 3.22 8.39
N PHE A 255 14.35 2.76 7.83
CA PHE A 255 13.06 3.42 7.95
C PHE A 255 11.93 2.40 8.02
N VAL A 256 10.83 2.77 8.68
CA VAL A 256 9.61 1.95 8.77
C VAL A 256 8.43 2.86 8.49
N TYR A 257 7.50 2.41 7.64
CA TYR A 257 6.30 3.20 7.38
C TYR A 257 5.02 2.37 7.34
N SER A 258 3.91 3.03 7.66
CA SER A 258 2.56 2.48 7.54
C SER A 258 1.68 3.44 6.76
N ILE A 259 0.87 2.89 5.85
CA ILE A 259 -0.15 3.65 5.12
C ILE A 259 -1.51 3.25 5.67
N LYS A 260 -2.27 4.23 6.14
CA LYS A 260 -3.62 4.08 6.67
C LYS A 260 -4.58 4.92 5.84
N PHE A 261 -5.80 4.42 5.65
CA PHE A 261 -6.88 5.19 5.05
C PHE A 261 -7.69 5.81 6.19
N GLN A 262 -7.66 7.14 6.30
CA GLN A 262 -8.47 7.84 7.30
C GLN A 262 -9.98 7.70 6.99
N LYS A 263 -10.86 8.02 7.93
CA LYS A 263 -12.34 7.87 7.78
C LYS A 263 -12.91 8.54 6.53
N ARG A 264 -12.23 9.56 5.97
CA ARG A 264 -12.60 10.25 4.71
C ARG A 264 -12.03 9.56 3.45
N GLY A 265 -11.46 8.37 3.58
CA GLY A 265 -10.90 7.58 2.48
C GLY A 265 -9.54 8.05 1.96
N LEU A 266 -8.94 9.08 2.57
CA LEU A 266 -7.66 9.61 2.10
C LEU A 266 -6.49 8.78 2.63
N PRO A 267 -5.54 8.38 1.77
CA PRO A 267 -4.31 7.74 2.18
C PRO A 267 -3.47 8.67 3.06
N HIS A 268 -2.92 8.11 4.11
CA HIS A 268 -2.09 8.81 5.08
C HIS A 268 -0.92 7.92 5.47
N MET A 269 0.29 8.43 5.36
CA MET A 269 1.51 7.70 5.69
C MET A 269 2.09 8.21 6.99
N HIS A 270 2.43 7.28 7.89
CA HIS A 270 3.32 7.53 9.02
C HIS A 270 4.65 6.87 8.71
N LEU A 271 5.74 7.63 8.79
CA LEU A 271 7.09 7.20 8.46
C LEU A 271 8.02 7.51 9.64
N LEU A 272 8.70 6.49 10.13
CA LEU A 272 9.77 6.58 11.11
C LEU A 272 11.11 6.45 10.37
N ILE A 273 12.06 7.33 10.69
CA ILE A 273 13.39 7.34 10.08
C ILE A 273 14.45 7.23 11.17
N ILE A 274 15.40 6.33 10.98
CA ILE A 274 16.57 6.15 11.83
C ILE A 274 17.80 6.60 11.02
N MET A 275 18.45 7.67 11.46
CA MET A 275 19.60 8.27 10.78
C MET A 275 20.90 7.53 11.14
N THR A 276 21.93 7.63 10.29
CA THR A 276 23.27 7.17 10.68
C THR A 276 23.85 8.06 11.77
N PRO A 277 24.71 7.53 12.67
CA PRO A 277 25.24 8.31 13.79
C PRO A 277 25.88 9.66 13.41
N GLY A 278 26.54 9.74 12.25
CA GLY A 278 27.19 10.96 11.79
C GLY A 278 26.24 12.05 11.28
N ASP A 279 25.04 11.65 10.84
CA ASP A 279 24.02 12.56 10.29
C ASP A 279 22.87 12.82 11.26
N LYS A 280 22.99 12.36 12.52
CA LYS A 280 22.03 12.69 13.57
C LYS A 280 22.11 14.18 13.90
N ILE A 281 20.95 14.80 14.07
CA ILE A 281 20.85 16.19 14.49
C ILE A 281 21.03 16.25 16.01
N HIS A 282 22.10 16.93 16.44
CA HIS A 282 22.43 17.14 17.86
C HIS A 282 22.40 18.61 18.27
N GLN A 283 22.19 19.52 17.31
CA GLN A 283 22.28 20.97 17.49
C GLN A 283 20.94 21.60 17.13
N VAL A 284 20.47 22.53 17.96
CA VAL A 284 19.17 23.19 17.81
C VAL A 284 19.17 24.11 16.60
N GLU A 285 20.32 24.72 16.27
CA GLU A 285 20.45 25.64 15.15
C GLU A 285 20.22 24.95 13.80
N LYS A 286 20.53 23.65 13.71
CA LYS A 286 20.25 22.83 12.52
C LYS A 286 18.79 22.42 12.39
N LEU A 287 17.98 22.60 13.44
CA LEU A 287 16.57 22.25 13.43
C LEU A 287 15.76 23.24 12.60
N ASP A 288 16.09 24.53 12.68
CA ASP A 288 15.41 25.60 11.93
C ASP A 288 15.62 25.48 10.41
N ASP A 289 16.75 24.92 9.98
CA ASP A 289 17.03 24.59 8.58
C ASP A 289 16.14 23.45 8.06
N LEU A 290 15.63 22.60 8.96
CA LEU A 290 14.89 21.39 8.64
C LEU A 290 13.37 21.57 8.74
N ILE A 291 12.91 22.27 9.77
CA ILE A 291 11.50 22.43 10.09
C ILE A 291 11.06 23.83 9.71
N SER A 292 10.04 23.92 8.87
CA SER A 292 9.37 25.17 8.53
C SER A 292 7.87 24.92 8.57
N SER A 293 7.12 25.89 9.07
CA SER A 293 5.66 25.91 9.01
C SER A 293 5.21 27.18 8.32
N GLU A 294 4.22 27.06 7.45
CA GLU A 294 3.57 28.21 6.80
C GLU A 294 2.10 28.20 7.21
N ILE A 295 1.59 29.36 7.62
CA ILE A 295 0.16 29.56 7.81
C ILE A 295 -0.43 29.78 6.41
N PRO A 296 -1.45 29.01 6.00
CA PRO A 296 -2.07 29.21 4.68
C PRO A 296 -2.58 30.65 4.58
N GLN A 297 -2.16 31.36 3.54
CA GLN A 297 -2.70 32.67 3.23
C GLN A 297 -4.04 32.48 2.52
N ASN A 298 -5.12 32.60 3.30
CA ASN A 298 -6.55 32.50 2.95
C ASN A 298 -7.09 31.10 2.58
N ASP A 299 -8.37 30.89 2.91
CA ASP A 299 -9.17 29.70 2.63
C ASP A 299 -9.66 29.71 1.17
N ASP A 300 -8.91 29.08 0.25
CA ASP A 300 -9.35 28.79 -1.14
C ASP A 300 -9.80 27.32 -1.32
#